data_AF-A0A6A4X052-F1
#
_entry.id   AF-A0A6A4X052-F1
#
_cell.length_a   1.000
_cell.length_b   1.000
_cell.length_c   1.000
_cell.angle_alpha   90.00
_cell.angle_beta   90.00
_cell.angle_gamma   90.00
#
_symmetry.space_group_name_H-M   'P 1'
#
loop_
_entity.id
_entity.type
_entity.pdbx_description
1 polymer ?
#
loop_
_entity_poly.entity_id
_entity_poly.type
_entity_poly.pdbx_seq_one_letter_code
_entity_poly.pdbx_strand_id
1 'polypeptide(L)'
;MCAPLRGMRALDDPHTIHLVLKKLPAYVTDRWKRLVDTRVYGATPSYPTFTDFVELVATEARIACGPDQPERKVVTYALLDPQSDASFVTDALCDALHPEATEVELELSTMNGRKILKCMSTSGLVVESLENGEKVDLPTLYSRQEIPADHTLIPRPETCLKWTHLHQVADKIPVPQSDADIGLLLGVNCPRIIKPREVIPGEEDDPWAVRTLLGWGIVGLISKSEPKGCFYVGSGDERKKVPRM
;
A
#
# COMPACT_ATOMS: atom_id res chain seq x y z
N MET A 1 15.94 26.69 -9.47
CA MET A 1 15.53 26.99 -10.85
C MET A 1 16.76 27.36 -11.66
N CYS A 2 17.31 26.46 -12.46
CA CYS A 2 18.36 26.81 -13.42
C CYS A 2 17.69 27.38 -14.67
N ALA A 3 18.10 28.58 -15.11
CA ALA A 3 17.63 29.17 -16.36
C ALA A 3 18.15 28.34 -17.55
N PRO A 4 17.38 28.19 -18.64
CA PRO A 4 17.85 27.47 -19.82
C PRO A 4 18.91 28.30 -20.54
N LEU A 5 20.14 27.80 -20.59
CA LEU A 5 21.23 28.39 -21.38
C LEU A 5 20.87 28.28 -22.87
N ARG A 6 20.68 29.42 -23.52
CA ARG A 6 20.09 29.60 -24.86
C ARG A 6 20.93 29.06 -26.05
N GLY A 7 21.85 28.13 -25.83
CA GLY A 7 22.85 27.68 -26.82
C GLY A 7 22.92 26.16 -27.08
N MET A 8 22.06 25.33 -26.48
CA MET A 8 22.24 23.85 -26.46
C MET A 8 21.36 23.03 -27.42
N ARG A 9 20.81 23.60 -28.50
CA ARG A 9 19.97 22.80 -29.44
C ARG A 9 20.71 21.65 -30.13
N ALA A 10 22.04 21.72 -30.20
CA ALA A 10 22.86 20.62 -30.74
C ALA A 10 22.79 19.34 -29.90
N LEU A 11 22.35 19.42 -28.65
CA LEU A 11 22.25 18.28 -27.73
C LEU A 11 20.89 17.59 -27.76
N ASP A 12 19.90 18.18 -28.44
CA ASP A 12 18.59 17.55 -28.72
C ASP A 12 18.70 16.42 -29.76
N ASP A 13 19.92 16.13 -30.22
CA ASP A 13 20.24 15.07 -31.17
C ASP A 13 20.10 13.67 -30.53
N PRO A 14 19.29 12.76 -31.14
CA PRO A 14 19.09 11.40 -30.63
C PRO A 14 20.39 10.60 -30.47
N HIS A 15 21.39 10.82 -31.33
CA HIS A 15 22.65 10.10 -31.24
C HIS A 15 23.44 10.50 -29.99
N THR A 16 23.49 11.79 -29.69
CA THR A 16 24.14 12.34 -28.49
C THR A 16 23.50 11.79 -27.22
N ILE A 17 22.16 11.79 -27.12
CA ILE A 17 21.44 11.23 -25.97
C ILE A 17 21.70 9.72 -25.86
N HIS A 18 21.74 9.00 -26.99
CA HIS A 18 22.03 7.57 -27.00
C HIS A 18 23.43 7.22 -26.46
N LEU A 19 24.44 8.07 -26.71
CA LEU A 19 25.78 7.88 -26.13
C LEU A 19 25.76 7.99 -24.60
N VAL A 20 24.95 8.89 -24.05
CA VAL A 20 24.78 9.03 -22.59
C VAL A 20 24.01 7.85 -22.01
N LEU A 21 22.93 7.40 -22.67
CA LEU A 21 22.13 6.25 -22.23
C LEU A 21 22.96 4.99 -22.02
N LYS A 22 23.98 4.74 -22.85
CA LYS A 22 24.91 3.60 -22.70
C LYS A 22 25.69 3.60 -21.38
N LYS A 23 25.73 4.73 -20.68
CA LYS A 23 26.43 4.91 -19.40
C LYS A 23 25.49 4.92 -18.20
N LEU A 24 24.18 4.89 -18.42
CA LEU A 24 23.17 4.94 -17.37
C LEU A 24 22.64 3.55 -17.02
N PRO A 25 22.05 3.37 -15.82
CA PRO A 25 21.36 2.13 -15.47
C PRO A 25 20.26 1.75 -16.46
N ALA A 26 20.00 0.44 -16.60
CA ALA A 26 19.03 -0.09 -17.56
C ALA A 26 17.61 0.49 -17.36
N TYR A 27 17.18 0.67 -16.12
CA TYR A 27 15.84 1.19 -15.81
C TYR A 27 15.63 2.63 -16.31
N VAL A 28 16.66 3.49 -16.19
CA VAL A 28 16.64 4.87 -16.71
C VAL A 28 16.53 4.85 -18.23
N THR A 29 17.27 3.92 -18.86
CA THR A 29 17.26 3.75 -20.31
C THR A 29 15.89 3.31 -20.82
N ASP A 30 15.24 2.37 -20.13
CA ASP A 30 13.91 1.91 -20.52
C ASP A 30 12.84 2.96 -20.28
N ARG A 31 12.93 3.72 -19.19
CA ARG A 31 12.03 4.86 -18.91
C ARG A 31 12.14 5.94 -20.00
N TRP A 32 13.36 6.26 -20.44
CA TRP A 32 13.57 7.19 -21.56
C TRP A 32 12.98 6.67 -22.87
N LYS A 33 13.20 5.40 -23.22
CA LYS A 33 12.63 4.81 -24.44
C LYS A 33 11.10 4.90 -24.47
N ARG A 34 10.42 4.65 -23.35
CA ARG A 34 8.95 4.80 -23.24
C ARG A 34 8.50 6.26 -23.42
N LEU A 35 9.24 7.21 -22.86
CA LEU A 35 8.95 8.63 -23.05
C LEU A 35 9.10 9.04 -24.52
N VAL A 36 10.18 8.59 -25.17
CA VAL A 36 10.41 8.81 -26.62
C VAL A 36 9.27 8.21 -27.43
N ASP A 37 8.90 6.96 -27.17
CA ASP A 37 7.79 6.29 -27.86
C ASP A 37 6.49 7.12 -27.76
N THR A 38 6.16 7.56 -26.54
CA THR A 38 4.97 8.38 -26.27
C THR A 38 5.01 9.73 -26.99
N ARG A 39 6.17 10.38 -27.08
CA ARG A 39 6.33 11.72 -27.68
C ARG A 39 6.42 11.67 -29.21
N VAL A 40 7.05 10.64 -29.77
CA VAL A 40 7.23 10.47 -31.21
C VAL A 40 5.95 9.95 -31.87
N TYR A 41 5.23 9.04 -31.21
CA TYR A 41 4.00 8.44 -31.74
C TYR A 41 2.72 9.02 -31.15
N GLY A 42 2.83 10.05 -30.31
CA GLY A 42 1.70 10.75 -29.70
C GLY A 42 0.99 11.73 -30.63
N ALA A 43 -0.04 12.40 -30.10
CA ALA A 43 -0.88 13.33 -30.86
C ALA A 43 -0.13 14.56 -31.42
N THR A 44 1.00 14.92 -30.82
CA THR A 44 1.90 15.99 -31.30
C THR A 44 3.33 15.44 -31.44
N PRO A 45 3.64 14.78 -32.57
CA PRO A 45 4.92 14.11 -32.79
C PRO A 45 6.09 15.07 -32.64
N SER A 46 6.94 14.81 -31.65
CA SER A 46 8.19 15.53 -31.46
C SER A 46 9.18 14.64 -30.72
N TYR A 47 10.46 14.72 -31.08
CA TYR A 47 11.49 14.04 -30.30
C TYR A 47 11.73 14.83 -28.99
N PRO A 48 11.82 14.15 -27.82
CA PRO A 48 12.12 14.82 -26.56
C PRO A 48 13.44 15.60 -26.61
N THR A 49 13.47 16.77 -25.99
CA THR A 49 14.67 17.61 -25.94
C THR A 49 15.71 17.06 -24.96
N PHE A 50 16.94 17.56 -25.03
CA PHE A 50 17.95 17.30 -24.03
C PHE A 50 17.53 17.78 -22.63
N THR A 51 16.68 18.80 -22.55
CA THR A 51 16.12 19.26 -21.27
C THR A 51 15.20 18.20 -20.67
N ASP A 52 14.31 17.62 -21.48
CA ASP A 52 13.46 16.49 -21.05
C ASP A 52 14.33 15.30 -20.57
N PHE A 53 15.45 15.04 -21.25
CA PHE A 53 16.42 14.01 -20.85
C PHE A 53 17.07 14.29 -19.50
N VAL A 54 17.59 15.50 -19.31
CA VAL A 54 18.22 15.92 -18.05
C VAL A 54 17.21 15.90 -16.91
N GLU A 55 15.97 16.33 -17.12
CA GLU A 55 14.92 16.26 -16.12
C GLU A 55 14.57 14.83 -15.71
N LEU A 56 14.48 13.91 -16.67
CA LEU A 56 14.28 12.49 -16.38
C LEU A 56 15.44 11.94 -15.56
N VAL A 57 16.68 12.11 -16.01
CA VAL A 57 17.88 11.60 -15.31
C VAL A 57 18.02 12.22 -13.92
N ALA A 58 17.76 13.52 -13.77
CA ALA A 58 17.80 14.20 -12.49
C ALA A 58 16.70 13.71 -11.53
N THR A 59 15.54 13.30 -12.07
CA THR A 59 14.47 12.68 -11.28
C THR A 59 14.86 11.28 -10.82
N GLU A 60 15.37 10.43 -11.71
CA GLU A 60 15.86 9.10 -11.34
C GLU A 60 17.03 9.17 -10.36
N ALA A 61 17.97 10.09 -10.58
CA ALA A 61 19.10 10.31 -9.67
C ALA A 61 18.64 10.83 -8.31
N ARG A 62 17.56 11.63 -8.24
CA ARG A 62 16.97 12.07 -6.96
C ARG A 62 16.26 10.93 -6.24
N ILE A 63 15.64 10.02 -6.97
CA ILE A 63 15.01 8.81 -6.39
C ILE A 63 16.10 7.86 -5.88
N ALA A 64 17.16 7.65 -6.68
CA ALA A 64 18.24 6.72 -6.36
C ALA A 64 19.25 7.25 -5.33
N CYS A 65 19.52 8.56 -5.33
CA CYS A 65 20.55 9.21 -4.50
C CYS A 65 19.98 10.29 -3.57
N GLY A 66 18.66 10.48 -3.54
CA GLY A 66 18.04 11.36 -2.55
C GLY A 66 18.44 10.87 -1.16
N PRO A 67 18.62 11.78 -0.17
CA PRO A 67 18.62 11.32 1.21
C PRO A 67 17.36 10.49 1.39
N ASP A 68 17.46 9.30 1.98
CA ASP A 68 16.27 8.55 2.42
C ASP A 68 15.37 9.58 3.09
N GLN A 69 14.30 10.00 2.40
CA GLN A 69 13.26 10.72 3.11
C GLN A 69 12.89 9.74 4.21
N PRO A 70 12.91 10.15 5.49
CA PRO A 70 12.63 9.23 6.57
C PRO A 70 11.36 8.48 6.17
N GLU A 71 11.48 7.15 5.97
CA GLU A 71 10.40 6.33 5.42
C GLU A 71 9.12 6.79 6.11
N ARG A 72 8.17 7.36 5.35
CA ARG A 72 7.00 7.96 5.97
C ARG A 72 6.12 6.80 6.40
N LYS A 73 6.23 6.44 7.68
CA LYS A 73 5.51 5.31 8.26
C LYS A 73 4.22 5.82 8.91
N VAL A 74 3.13 5.18 8.55
CA VAL A 74 1.81 5.40 9.16
C VAL A 74 1.31 4.05 9.64
N VAL A 75 0.86 3.99 10.89
CA VAL A 75 0.20 2.79 11.41
C VAL A 75 -1.28 2.86 11.05
N THR A 76 -1.81 1.77 10.52
CA THR A 76 -3.21 1.66 10.08
C THR A 76 -3.67 0.22 10.21
N TYR A 77 -4.98 0.00 10.36
CA TYR A 77 -5.55 -1.34 10.27
C TYR A 77 -5.80 -1.74 8.82
N ALA A 78 -5.56 -3.01 8.54
CA ALA A 78 -5.92 -3.63 7.28
C ALA A 78 -7.07 -4.62 7.48
N LEU A 79 -8.12 -4.47 6.68
CA LEU A 79 -9.14 -5.50 6.47
C LEU A 79 -8.60 -6.49 5.45
N LEU A 80 -8.43 -7.76 5.81
CA LEU A 80 -8.01 -8.78 4.84
C LEU A 80 -9.25 -9.49 4.31
N ASP A 81 -9.48 -9.40 3.01
CA ASP A 81 -10.71 -9.86 2.38
C ASP A 81 -10.40 -10.82 1.22
N PRO A 82 -10.45 -12.15 1.45
CA PRO A 82 -10.26 -13.15 0.41
C PRO A 82 -11.38 -13.18 -0.65
N GLN A 83 -12.46 -12.41 -0.49
CA GLN A 83 -13.53 -12.31 -1.48
C GLN A 83 -13.42 -11.06 -2.37
N SER A 84 -12.47 -10.17 -2.07
CA SER A 84 -12.12 -9.05 -2.94
C SER A 84 -10.99 -9.45 -3.90
N ASP A 85 -11.17 -9.17 -5.19
CA ASP A 85 -10.18 -9.41 -6.25
C ASP A 85 -9.05 -8.37 -6.27
N ALA A 86 -9.36 -7.14 -5.85
CA ALA A 86 -8.44 -6.02 -5.75
C ALA A 86 -8.17 -5.61 -4.29
N SER A 87 -7.13 -4.79 -4.11
CA SER A 87 -6.78 -4.17 -2.83
C SER A 87 -7.01 -2.66 -2.90
N PHE A 88 -7.38 -2.06 -1.79
CA PHE A 88 -7.77 -0.66 -1.69
C PHE A 88 -7.02 0.07 -0.57
N VAL A 89 -6.88 1.37 -0.76
CA VAL A 89 -6.26 2.28 0.19
C VAL A 89 -7.15 3.51 0.37
N THR A 90 -7.20 4.06 1.58
CA THR A 90 -7.97 5.29 1.81
C THR A 90 -7.28 6.51 1.21
N ASP A 91 -8.07 7.48 0.74
CA ASP A 91 -7.56 8.77 0.26
C ASP A 91 -6.75 9.47 1.37
N ALA A 92 -7.17 9.38 2.63
CA ALA A 92 -6.43 9.92 3.77
C ALA A 92 -5.04 9.27 3.96
N LEU A 93 -4.91 7.97 3.72
CA LEU A 93 -3.62 7.30 3.79
C LEU A 93 -2.72 7.65 2.59
N CYS A 94 -3.31 7.83 1.40
CA CYS A 94 -2.61 8.39 0.25
C CYS A 94 -2.09 9.81 0.53
N ASP A 95 -2.90 10.68 1.14
CA ASP A 95 -2.50 12.03 1.54
C ASP A 95 -1.41 12.02 2.61
N ALA A 96 -1.39 11.02 3.50
CA ALA A 96 -0.34 10.90 4.49
C ALA A 96 0.99 10.43 3.86
N LEU A 97 0.95 9.43 2.99
CA LEU A 97 2.13 8.76 2.43
C LEU A 97 2.65 9.39 1.14
N HIS A 98 1.82 10.15 0.42
CA HIS A 98 2.10 10.75 -0.89
C HIS A 98 2.72 9.78 -1.90
N PRO A 99 2.12 8.59 -2.13
CA PRO A 99 2.69 7.63 -3.06
C PRO A 99 2.53 8.11 -4.51
N GLU A 100 3.28 7.52 -5.43
CA GLU A 100 3.04 7.75 -6.86
C GLU A 100 1.66 7.22 -7.23
N ALA A 101 0.88 8.02 -7.96
CA ALA A 101 -0.51 7.73 -8.24
C ALA A 101 -0.91 8.17 -9.66
N THR A 102 -1.78 7.38 -10.29
CA THR A 102 -2.35 7.65 -11.63
C THR A 102 -3.87 7.57 -11.57
N GLU A 103 -4.57 8.56 -12.14
CA GLU A 103 -6.02 8.56 -12.24
C GLU A 103 -6.50 7.44 -13.19
N VAL A 104 -7.48 6.65 -12.74
CA VAL A 104 -8.06 5.53 -13.47
C VAL A 104 -9.57 5.44 -13.26
N GLU A 105 -10.26 4.79 -14.20
CA GLU A 105 -11.64 4.34 -14.02
C GLU A 105 -11.65 2.88 -13.55
N LEU A 106 -12.28 2.64 -12.42
CA LEU A 106 -12.41 1.34 -11.78
C LEU A 106 -13.86 0.88 -11.84
N GLU A 107 -14.10 -0.30 -12.41
CA GLU A 107 -15.40 -0.98 -12.33
C GLU A 107 -15.46 -1.82 -11.06
N LEU A 108 -16.33 -1.44 -10.13
CA LEU A 108 -16.65 -2.23 -8.94
C LEU A 108 -17.90 -3.07 -9.20
N SER A 109 -17.76 -4.39 -9.08
CA SER A 109 -18.88 -5.33 -9.07
C SER A 109 -19.14 -5.77 -7.63
N THR A 110 -20.34 -5.48 -7.11
CA THR A 110 -20.77 -5.86 -5.76
C THR A 110 -22.09 -6.64 -5.82
N MET A 111 -22.56 -7.18 -4.69
CA MET A 111 -23.89 -7.79 -4.61
C MET A 111 -25.02 -6.84 -5.04
N ASN A 112 -24.81 -5.52 -4.95
CA ASN A 112 -25.79 -4.50 -5.32
C ASN A 112 -25.68 -4.05 -6.79
N GLY A 113 -24.81 -4.68 -7.58
CA GLY A 113 -24.60 -4.39 -9.00
C GLY A 113 -23.21 -3.82 -9.32
N ARG A 114 -23.09 -3.30 -10.54
CA ARG A 114 -21.84 -2.75 -11.07
C ARG A 114 -21.83 -1.23 -11.03
N LYS A 115 -20.69 -0.64 -10.69
CA LYS A 115 -20.49 0.81 -10.65
C LYS A 115 -19.10 1.16 -11.18
N ILE A 116 -19.03 2.10 -12.10
CA ILE A 116 -17.76 2.67 -12.56
C ILE A 116 -17.45 3.91 -11.74
N LEU A 117 -16.21 4.01 -11.25
CA LEU A 117 -15.74 5.05 -10.35
C LEU A 117 -14.40 5.58 -10.83
N LYS A 118 -14.21 6.89 -10.81
CA LYS A 118 -12.88 7.48 -10.94
C LYS A 118 -12.16 7.41 -9.59
N CYS A 119 -10.91 6.97 -9.61
CA CYS A 119 -10.07 6.87 -8.42
C CYS A 119 -8.60 6.96 -8.80
N MET A 120 -7.73 7.01 -7.79
CA MET A 120 -6.30 6.91 -8.00
C MET A 120 -5.86 5.45 -7.89
N SER A 121 -5.07 4.98 -8.84
CA SER A 121 -4.27 3.77 -8.70
C SER A 121 -2.88 4.14 -8.19
N THR A 122 -2.39 3.43 -7.18
CA THR A 122 -1.09 3.70 -6.58
C THR A 122 -0.27 2.43 -6.40
N SER A 123 1.05 2.54 -6.48
CA SER A 123 2.00 1.44 -6.35
C SER A 123 3.23 1.88 -5.56
N GLY A 124 4.06 0.89 -5.15
CA GLY A 124 5.26 1.15 -4.36
C GLY A 124 5.02 1.28 -2.85
N LEU A 125 3.79 1.03 -2.39
CA LEU A 125 3.49 0.93 -0.96
C LEU A 125 3.98 -0.42 -0.41
N VAL A 126 4.50 -0.38 0.81
CA VAL A 126 5.01 -1.53 1.54
C VAL A 126 4.33 -1.57 2.90
N VAL A 127 3.86 -2.75 3.31
CA VAL A 127 3.42 -2.99 4.68
C VAL A 127 4.52 -3.68 5.47
N GLU A 128 4.63 -3.32 6.74
CA GLU A 128 5.60 -3.86 7.67
C GLU A 128 4.83 -4.40 8.87
N SER A 129 5.06 -5.67 9.21
CA SER A 129 4.53 -6.26 10.44
C SER A 129 5.19 -5.59 11.65
N LEU A 130 4.39 -5.12 12.61
CA LEU A 130 4.94 -4.50 13.83
C LEU A 130 5.43 -5.57 14.83
N GLU A 131 5.14 -6.85 14.61
CA GLU A 131 5.58 -7.96 15.47
C GLU A 131 7.04 -8.33 15.20
N ASN A 132 7.40 -8.47 13.93
CA ASN A 132 8.69 -9.02 13.52
C ASN A 132 9.44 -8.17 12.48
N GLY A 133 8.88 -7.03 12.05
CA GLY A 133 9.46 -6.15 11.03
C GLY A 133 9.44 -6.72 9.62
N GLU A 134 8.72 -7.82 9.37
CA GLU A 134 8.61 -8.42 8.05
C GLU A 134 7.92 -7.46 7.09
N LYS A 135 8.63 -7.12 5.99
CA LYS A 135 8.15 -6.20 4.96
C LYS A 135 7.55 -6.96 3.79
N VAL A 136 6.42 -6.47 3.28
CA VAL A 136 5.72 -7.02 2.13
C VAL A 136 5.32 -5.89 1.19
N ASP A 137 5.86 -5.93 -0.03
CA ASP A 137 5.40 -5.06 -1.11
C ASP A 137 3.93 -5.35 -1.42
N LEU A 138 3.13 -4.28 -1.49
CA LEU A 138 1.73 -4.37 -1.88
C LEU A 138 1.60 -4.31 -3.41
N PRO A 139 0.58 -4.99 -3.98
CA PRO A 139 0.23 -4.81 -5.38
C PRO A 139 -0.31 -3.38 -5.61
N THR A 140 -0.69 -3.08 -6.85
CA THR A 140 -1.45 -1.85 -7.13
C THR A 140 -2.68 -1.78 -6.23
N LEU A 141 -2.83 -0.65 -5.54
CA LEU A 141 -3.99 -0.33 -4.71
C LEU A 141 -4.84 0.72 -5.40
N TYR A 142 -6.14 0.68 -5.15
CA TYR A 142 -7.09 1.68 -5.66
C TYR A 142 -7.61 2.56 -4.51
N SER A 143 -7.61 3.87 -4.72
CA SER A 143 -8.00 4.83 -3.71
C SER A 143 -9.51 4.87 -3.51
N ARG A 144 -9.94 4.98 -2.26
CA ARG A 144 -11.34 5.15 -1.86
C ARG A 144 -11.41 6.15 -0.72
N GLN A 145 -12.51 6.88 -0.61
CA GLN A 145 -12.72 7.77 0.54
C GLN A 145 -12.73 7.00 1.88
N GLU A 146 -13.27 5.79 1.85
CA GLU A 146 -13.53 4.97 3.04
C GLU A 146 -13.43 3.48 2.67
N ILE A 147 -12.93 2.68 3.62
CA ILE A 147 -13.11 1.23 3.63
C ILE A 147 -14.33 0.91 4.53
N PRO A 148 -15.38 0.24 4.02
CA PRO A 148 -16.64 0.03 4.74
C PRO A 148 -16.47 -1.04 5.82
N ALA A 149 -15.89 -0.65 6.95
CA ALA A 149 -15.50 -1.52 8.04
C ALA A 149 -15.71 -0.84 9.40
N ASP A 150 -16.21 -1.61 10.36
CA ASP A 150 -16.58 -1.11 11.70
C ASP A 150 -15.42 -1.32 12.69
N HIS A 151 -14.93 -0.23 13.26
CA HIS A 151 -13.86 -0.21 14.30
C HIS A 151 -14.19 -1.02 15.54
N THR A 152 -15.47 -1.22 15.85
CA THR A 152 -15.90 -2.05 16.99
C THR A 152 -15.60 -3.53 16.77
N LEU A 153 -15.35 -3.94 15.52
CA LEU A 153 -15.04 -5.31 15.12
C LEU A 153 -13.54 -5.60 15.08
N ILE A 154 -12.70 -4.59 15.30
CA ILE A 154 -11.25 -4.81 15.47
C ILE A 154 -11.05 -5.68 16.71
N PRO A 155 -10.39 -6.85 16.58
CA PRO A 155 -10.17 -7.74 17.71
C PRO A 155 -9.43 -7.05 18.84
N ARG A 156 -9.80 -7.39 20.08
CA ARG A 156 -9.17 -6.86 21.29
C ARG A 156 -8.78 -8.01 22.21
N PRO A 157 -7.74 -7.85 23.05
CA PRO A 157 -7.39 -8.86 24.06
C PRO A 157 -8.60 -9.30 24.89
N GLU A 158 -9.40 -8.33 25.36
CA GLU A 158 -10.58 -8.60 26.22
C GLU A 158 -11.65 -9.40 25.49
N THR A 159 -11.75 -9.20 24.17
CA THR A 159 -12.69 -9.92 23.33
C THR A 159 -12.27 -11.38 23.16
N CYS A 160 -10.97 -11.65 23.04
CA CYS A 160 -10.43 -13.01 22.96
C CYS A 160 -10.65 -13.78 24.26
N LEU A 161 -10.52 -13.11 25.41
CA LEU A 161 -10.70 -13.74 26.74
C LEU A 161 -12.11 -14.28 27.01
N LYS A 162 -13.10 -13.91 26.19
CA LYS A 162 -14.47 -14.46 26.27
C LYS A 162 -14.55 -15.93 25.80
N TRP A 163 -13.54 -16.41 25.10
CA TRP A 163 -13.53 -17.73 24.45
C TRP A 163 -12.30 -18.52 24.90
N THR A 164 -12.51 -19.68 25.53
CA THR A 164 -11.44 -20.46 26.18
C THR A 164 -10.30 -20.82 25.21
N HIS A 165 -10.61 -21.22 23.98
CA HIS A 165 -9.61 -21.55 22.96
C HIS A 165 -8.80 -20.34 22.48
N LEU A 166 -9.33 -19.12 22.59
CA LEU A 166 -8.67 -17.89 22.19
C LEU A 166 -7.79 -17.28 23.30
N HIS A 167 -7.79 -17.83 24.51
CA HIS A 167 -6.93 -17.35 25.61
C HIS A 167 -5.45 -17.34 25.21
N GLN A 168 -5.01 -18.31 24.41
CA GLN A 168 -3.63 -18.46 23.95
C GLN A 168 -3.15 -17.41 22.92
N VAL A 169 -4.06 -16.61 22.39
CA VAL A 169 -3.76 -15.51 21.46
C VAL A 169 -4.12 -14.13 22.00
N ALA A 170 -4.77 -14.07 23.17
CA ALA A 170 -5.27 -12.80 23.73
C ALA A 170 -4.14 -11.79 24.00
N ASP A 171 -2.97 -12.27 24.41
CA ASP A 171 -1.74 -11.48 24.62
C ASP A 171 -0.99 -11.13 23.32
N LYS A 172 -1.30 -11.82 22.22
CA LYS A 172 -0.70 -11.61 20.89
C LYS A 172 -1.53 -10.64 20.03
N ILE A 173 -2.79 -10.40 20.39
CA ILE A 173 -3.61 -9.36 19.76
C ILE A 173 -3.19 -8.00 20.31
N PRO A 174 -2.83 -7.03 19.46
CA PRO A 174 -2.44 -5.72 19.96
C PRO A 174 -3.58 -4.98 20.64
N VAL A 175 -3.23 -4.14 21.60
CA VAL A 175 -4.15 -3.16 22.13
C VAL A 175 -4.49 -2.16 21.01
N PRO A 176 -5.78 -1.92 20.72
CA PRO A 176 -6.15 -1.00 19.66
C PRO A 176 -5.60 0.40 19.87
N GLN A 177 -4.88 0.90 18.88
CA GLN A 177 -4.42 2.28 18.81
C GLN A 177 -5.59 3.19 18.46
N SER A 178 -5.89 4.16 19.32
CA SER A 178 -7.04 5.07 19.16
C SER A 178 -6.89 6.06 18.01
N ASP A 179 -5.66 6.27 17.54
CA ASP A 179 -5.29 7.19 16.46
C ASP A 179 -5.11 6.49 15.09
N ALA A 180 -5.13 5.16 15.06
CA ALA A 180 -5.02 4.39 13.82
C ALA A 180 -6.41 4.15 13.20
N ASP A 181 -6.56 4.52 11.93
CA ASP A 181 -7.78 4.28 11.16
C ASP A 181 -7.69 2.98 10.33
N ILE A 182 -8.83 2.52 9.80
CA ILE A 182 -8.90 1.40 8.85
C ILE A 182 -8.60 1.94 7.45
N GLY A 183 -7.30 1.92 7.10
CA GLY A 183 -6.79 2.57 5.91
C GLY A 183 -6.60 1.64 4.71
N LEU A 184 -6.67 0.33 4.91
CA LEU A 184 -6.38 -0.67 3.88
C LEU A 184 -7.45 -1.77 3.82
N LEU A 185 -7.76 -2.20 2.61
CA LEU A 185 -8.41 -3.47 2.33
C LEU A 185 -7.48 -4.28 1.42
N LEU A 186 -7.08 -5.48 1.85
CA LEU A 186 -6.17 -6.34 1.10
C LEU A 186 -6.92 -7.55 0.56
N GLY A 187 -7.04 -7.59 -0.76
CA GLY A 187 -7.72 -8.64 -1.51
C GLY A 187 -6.79 -9.76 -1.99
N VAL A 188 -7.34 -10.72 -2.73
CA VAL A 188 -6.61 -11.91 -3.20
C VAL A 188 -5.48 -11.61 -4.20
N ASN A 189 -5.41 -10.39 -4.72
CA ASN A 189 -4.24 -9.92 -5.48
C ASN A 189 -2.97 -9.74 -4.61
N CYS A 190 -3.06 -9.89 -3.28
CA CYS A 190 -1.91 -10.05 -2.38
C CYS A 190 -2.02 -11.35 -1.55
N PRO A 191 -1.92 -12.54 -2.18
CA PRO A 191 -2.19 -13.81 -1.50
C PRO A 191 -1.19 -14.11 -0.38
N ARG A 192 0.01 -13.54 -0.47
CA ARG A 192 1.08 -13.69 0.53
C ARG A 192 0.65 -13.19 1.93
N ILE A 193 -0.16 -12.13 1.99
CA ILE A 193 -0.66 -11.55 3.24
C ILE A 193 -1.86 -12.32 3.76
N ILE A 194 -2.79 -12.72 2.89
CA ILE A 194 -4.02 -13.39 3.31
C ILE A 194 -3.77 -14.84 3.75
N LYS A 195 -2.72 -15.47 3.22
CA LYS A 195 -2.40 -16.88 3.49
C LYS A 195 -2.25 -17.15 5.00
N PRO A 196 -3.09 -18.03 5.58
CA PRO A 196 -2.93 -18.47 6.97
C PRO A 196 -1.58 -19.14 7.21
N ARG A 197 -0.94 -18.80 8.33
CA ARG A 197 0.28 -19.40 8.86
C ARG A 197 -0.01 -20.35 10.01
N GLU A 198 -1.04 -20.03 10.78
CA GLU A 198 -1.49 -20.78 11.94
C GLU A 198 -2.98 -20.50 12.14
N VAL A 199 -3.70 -21.51 12.63
CA VAL A 199 -5.14 -21.44 12.87
C VAL A 199 -5.42 -22.04 14.25
N ILE A 200 -6.12 -21.28 15.09
CA ILE A 200 -6.66 -21.76 16.37
C ILE A 200 -8.17 -21.92 16.19
N PRO A 201 -8.66 -23.14 15.97
CA PRO A 201 -10.08 -23.38 15.75
C PRO A 201 -10.88 -23.16 17.04
N GLY A 202 -12.16 -22.81 16.89
CA GLY A 202 -13.18 -22.96 17.92
C GLY A 202 -14.10 -24.15 17.62
N GLU A 203 -15.20 -24.26 18.35
CA GLU A 203 -16.33 -25.10 17.96
C GLU A 203 -17.00 -24.60 16.66
N GLU A 204 -17.99 -25.32 16.11
CA GLU A 204 -18.53 -25.07 14.75
C GLU A 204 -18.96 -23.62 14.48
N ASP A 205 -19.61 -22.96 15.45
CA ASP A 205 -20.12 -21.58 15.33
C ASP A 205 -19.26 -20.55 16.10
N ASP A 206 -18.17 -21.00 16.74
CA ASP A 206 -17.31 -20.12 17.52
C ASP A 206 -16.38 -19.30 16.62
N PRO A 207 -15.99 -18.08 17.05
CA PRO A 207 -14.93 -17.36 16.38
C PRO A 207 -13.60 -18.12 16.53
N TRP A 208 -12.73 -17.99 15.53
CA TRP A 208 -11.43 -18.67 15.50
C TRP A 208 -10.31 -17.67 15.20
N ALA A 209 -9.09 -17.97 15.63
CA ALA A 209 -7.94 -17.10 15.38
C ALA A 209 -7.14 -17.58 14.17
N VAL A 210 -6.59 -16.63 13.43
CA VAL A 210 -5.67 -16.88 12.34
C VAL A 210 -4.47 -15.97 12.43
N ARG A 211 -3.28 -16.55 12.24
CA ARG A 211 -2.03 -15.80 12.11
C ARG A 211 -1.69 -15.65 10.63
N THR A 212 -1.42 -14.43 10.20
CA THR A 212 -0.89 -14.13 8.87
C THR A 212 0.52 -13.55 8.98
N LEU A 213 1.06 -13.01 7.87
CA LEU A 213 2.33 -12.28 7.93
C LEU A 213 2.23 -10.97 8.71
N LEU A 214 1.04 -10.36 8.79
CA LEU A 214 0.85 -9.07 9.46
C LEU A 214 0.59 -9.22 10.96
N GLY A 215 0.35 -10.45 11.45
CA GLY A 215 0.02 -10.73 12.84
C GLY A 215 -1.23 -11.59 13.00
N TRP A 216 -1.79 -11.58 14.20
CA TRP A 216 -3.00 -12.30 14.57
C TRP A 216 -4.27 -11.50 14.27
N GLY A 217 -5.31 -12.18 13.81
CA GLY A 217 -6.67 -11.66 13.75
C GLY A 217 -7.69 -12.73 14.10
N ILE A 218 -8.93 -12.31 14.31
CA ILE A 218 -10.06 -13.17 14.69
C ILE A 218 -11.09 -13.15 13.57
N VAL A 219 -11.62 -14.33 13.23
CA VAL A 219 -12.67 -14.52 12.24
C VAL A 219 -13.89 -15.10 12.93
N GLY A 220 -15.06 -14.53 12.67
CA GLY A 220 -16.33 -14.96 13.24
C GLY A 220 -17.03 -13.86 14.05
N LEU A 221 -18.24 -14.17 14.53
CA LEU A 221 -19.04 -13.24 15.30
C LEU A 221 -18.53 -13.16 16.73
N ILE A 222 -18.05 -11.98 17.12
CA ILE A 222 -17.45 -11.77 18.45
C ILE A 222 -18.42 -11.14 19.46
N SER A 223 -19.66 -10.86 19.02
CA SER A 223 -20.81 -10.45 19.84
C SER A 223 -22.06 -11.20 19.40
N LYS A 224 -22.93 -11.56 20.35
CA LYS A 224 -24.24 -12.19 20.10
C LYS A 224 -25.33 -11.21 19.64
N SER A 225 -25.03 -9.91 19.59
CA SER A 225 -26.07 -8.88 19.42
C SER A 225 -26.28 -8.34 18.01
N GLU A 226 -25.56 -8.81 16.98
CA GLU A 226 -25.84 -8.59 15.55
C GLU A 226 -24.73 -9.28 14.73
N PRO A 227 -25.01 -9.82 13.52
CA PRO A 227 -24.00 -10.48 12.71
C PRO A 227 -23.04 -9.44 12.13
N LYS A 228 -21.96 -9.17 12.86
CA LYS A 228 -20.83 -8.37 12.41
C LYS A 228 -19.54 -9.15 12.63
N GLY A 229 -18.92 -9.59 11.54
CA GLY A 229 -17.63 -10.28 11.55
C GLY A 229 -16.73 -9.66 10.49
N CYS A 230 -15.52 -9.29 10.88
CA CYS A 230 -14.52 -8.71 9.98
C CYS A 230 -13.14 -9.19 10.41
N PHE A 231 -12.24 -9.37 9.45
CA PHE A 231 -10.90 -9.88 9.69
C PHE A 231 -9.89 -8.74 9.59
N TYR A 232 -9.50 -8.19 10.74
CA TYR A 232 -8.48 -7.15 10.82
C TYR A 232 -7.17 -7.70 11.32
N VAL A 233 -6.09 -7.13 10.80
CA VAL A 233 -4.78 -7.27 11.41
C VAL A 233 -4.28 -5.87 11.77
N GLY A 234 -4.14 -5.64 13.07
CA GLY A 234 -3.28 -4.61 13.62
C GLY A 234 -2.06 -5.31 14.18
N SER A 235 -0.93 -4.62 14.20
CA SER A 235 0.24 -5.04 14.96
C SER A 235 0.57 -3.90 15.94
N GLY A 236 1.23 -4.17 17.06
CA GLY A 236 1.44 -3.19 18.13
C GLY A 236 2.92 -2.92 18.35
N ASP A 237 3.30 -1.65 18.49
CA ASP A 237 4.60 -1.24 19.04
C ASP A 237 4.38 -0.68 20.46
N GLU A 238 4.84 -1.41 21.48
CA GLU A 238 4.99 -0.85 22.82
C GLU A 238 6.18 0.12 22.83
N ARG A 239 5.96 1.37 22.44
CA ARG A 239 6.87 2.43 22.86
C ARG A 239 6.70 2.65 24.35
N LYS A 240 7.44 1.90 25.17
CA LYS A 240 7.68 2.20 26.58
C LYS A 240 8.19 3.63 26.66
N LYS A 241 7.35 4.56 27.14
CA LYS A 241 7.79 5.89 27.55
C LYS A 241 8.82 5.70 28.66
N VAL A 242 10.09 5.90 28.35
CA VAL A 242 11.13 6.05 29.37
C VAL A 242 10.79 7.33 30.15
N PRO A 243 10.56 7.27 31.48
CA PRO A 243 10.36 8.47 32.26
C PRO A 243 11.67 9.25 32.25
N ARG A 244 11.62 10.53 31.88
CA ARG A 244 12.73 11.45 32.16
C ARG A 244 12.79 11.65 33.67
N MET A 245 13.84 11.12 34.31
CA MET A 245 14.33 11.58 35.61
C MET A 245 14.97 12.96 35.46
#